data_AF-A0A8C1Z3M4-F1
#
_entry.id   AF-A0A8C1Z3M4-F1
#
_cell.length_a   1.000
_cell.length_b   1.000
_cell.length_c   1.000
_cell.angle_alpha   90.00
_cell.angle_beta   90.00
_cell.angle_gamma   90.00
#
_symmetry.space_group_name_H-M   'P 1'
#
loop_
_entity.id
_entity.type
_entity.pdbx_description
1 polymer ?
#
loop_
_entity_poly.entity_id
_entity_poly.type
_entity_poly.pdbx_seq_one_letter_code
_entity_poly.pdbx_strand_id
1 'polypeptide(L)'
;MALIGFLARMPLLPSVWNAPTESCCFQFKVDLELSVFDIVANRNETLSGPNVTIFYHSHLLGYYPYYTSSGIPISGGLPQNKSLSKHLSKAWCHRLGKLATTEGSQLGLKGYLPEQIQRAYKETAFWLIWPALYPSIYLDYELKSSANTVKCVHYRVKEAMQIASFARNDYTLPVFVYSRPFYAYTFVVPSESDLVHTIGESAALGAAGVVLNCLTVKKYTDGPLGPYVINVTSAAKLCSKALCKKNGKCVRKSLDSGTYLHLNPCFFNIRLNPSIRGPRFHVSGHLNNPDILDMKHKFTCQCYQGWMGIYCEMPQITDPVPSHPRDSVLGELLLLLSLHFPCLSVIMFLGLCLIIKRLIL
;
A
#
# COMPACT_ATOMS: atom_id res chain seq x y z
N MET A 1 -7.66 -9.93 -7.05
CA MET A 1 -6.41 -9.55 -7.76
C MET A 1 -6.62 -8.40 -8.76
N ALA A 2 -7.83 -8.22 -9.32
CA ALA A 2 -8.12 -7.18 -10.32
C ALA A 2 -8.12 -5.73 -9.78
N LEU A 3 -8.60 -5.47 -8.56
CA LEU A 3 -8.67 -4.10 -8.02
C LEU A 3 -7.29 -3.53 -7.65
N ILE A 4 -6.37 -4.34 -7.11
CA ILE A 4 -4.99 -3.90 -6.85
C ILE A 4 -4.29 -3.54 -8.16
N GLY A 5 -4.53 -4.30 -9.24
CA GLY A 5 -4.03 -3.95 -10.58
C GLY A 5 -4.63 -2.64 -11.13
N PHE A 6 -5.91 -2.34 -10.84
CA PHE A 6 -6.54 -1.07 -11.22
C PHE A 6 -6.03 0.12 -10.40
N LEU A 7 -5.88 -0.07 -9.09
CA LEU A 7 -5.38 0.94 -8.14
C LEU A 7 -3.88 1.21 -8.33
N ALA A 8 -3.09 0.18 -8.68
CA ALA A 8 -1.67 0.31 -9.02
C ALA A 8 -1.43 0.98 -10.39
N ARG A 9 -2.46 1.18 -11.21
CA ARG A 9 -2.40 1.89 -12.51
C ARG A 9 -2.76 3.38 -12.41
N MET A 10 -2.98 3.90 -11.20
CA MET A 10 -3.18 5.33 -10.97
C MET A 10 -1.87 6.01 -10.54
N PRO A 11 -1.55 7.21 -11.09
CA PRO A 11 -0.22 7.80 -10.94
C PRO A 11 0.07 8.33 -9.55
N LEU A 12 -0.99 8.73 -8.86
CA LEU A 12 -1.09 8.85 -7.43
C LEU A 12 -2.57 8.60 -7.15
N LEU A 13 -2.89 7.63 -6.31
CA LEU A 13 -4.20 7.52 -5.69
C LEU A 13 -4.30 8.66 -4.68
N PRO A 14 -5.15 9.66 -4.94
CA PRO A 14 -5.47 10.62 -3.91
C PRO A 14 -6.09 9.87 -2.73
N SER A 15 -5.47 10.01 -1.57
CA SER A 15 -6.00 9.66 -0.24
C SER A 15 -6.95 8.45 -0.19
N VAL A 16 -6.45 7.23 0.01
CA VAL A 16 -7.31 6.12 0.46
C VAL A 16 -7.96 6.54 1.77
N TRP A 17 -9.29 6.59 1.80
CA TRP A 17 -10.03 7.05 2.96
C TRP A 17 -10.26 5.92 3.93
N ASN A 18 -9.65 6.03 5.10
CA ASN A 18 -9.73 5.01 6.12
C ASN A 18 -10.33 5.60 7.41
N ALA A 19 -11.60 5.96 7.35
CA ALA A 19 -12.32 6.44 8.51
C ALA A 19 -13.81 6.05 8.48
N PRO A 20 -14.40 5.66 9.62
CA PRO A 20 -15.84 5.40 9.72
C PRO A 20 -16.57 6.74 9.71
N THR A 21 -17.00 7.22 8.54
CA THR A 21 -17.67 8.53 8.53
C THR A 21 -19.13 8.45 8.92
N GLU A 22 -19.74 7.27 9.00
CA GLU A 22 -21.03 7.12 9.65
C GLU A 22 -20.97 7.63 11.10
N SER A 23 -19.96 7.21 11.87
CA SER A 23 -19.73 7.73 13.23
C SER A 23 -19.32 9.20 13.24
N CYS A 24 -18.48 9.64 12.29
CA CYS A 24 -18.08 11.06 12.21
C CYS A 24 -19.27 11.98 11.79
N CYS A 25 -20.21 11.49 10.99
CA CYS A 25 -21.44 12.17 10.58
C CYS A 25 -22.43 12.26 11.75
N PHE A 26 -22.68 11.16 12.46
CA PHE A 26 -23.56 11.16 13.64
C PHE A 26 -23.00 12.01 14.80
N GLN A 27 -21.69 11.97 15.03
CA GLN A 27 -21.07 12.64 16.17
C GLN A 27 -20.76 14.12 15.92
N PHE A 28 -20.48 14.52 14.66
CA PHE A 28 -20.05 15.88 14.32
C PHE A 28 -20.90 16.57 13.25
N LYS A 29 -21.95 15.92 12.72
CA LYS A 29 -22.89 16.44 11.71
C LYS A 29 -22.21 16.94 10.42
N VAL A 30 -21.21 16.19 9.94
CA VAL A 30 -20.46 16.53 8.73
C VAL A 30 -20.70 15.47 7.65
N ASP A 31 -21.22 15.91 6.51
CA ASP A 31 -21.31 15.13 5.27
C ASP A 31 -20.08 15.44 4.39
N LEU A 32 -19.27 14.42 4.09
CA LEU A 32 -18.00 14.53 3.36
C LEU A 32 -18.18 13.92 1.96
N GLU A 33 -18.23 14.76 0.94
CA GLU A 33 -18.29 14.27 -0.44
C GLU A 33 -16.88 13.89 -0.93
N LEU A 34 -16.48 12.63 -0.70
CA LEU A 34 -15.14 12.12 -1.01
C LEU A 34 -14.89 11.88 -2.51
N SER A 35 -15.96 11.77 -3.32
CA SER A 35 -15.89 11.56 -4.77
C SER A 35 -15.11 12.65 -5.52
N VAL A 36 -15.01 13.84 -4.93
CA VAL A 36 -14.33 15.02 -5.48
C VAL A 36 -12.82 14.81 -5.62
N PHE A 37 -12.25 13.96 -4.79
CA PHE A 37 -10.81 13.80 -4.68
C PHE A 37 -10.33 12.50 -5.33
N ASP A 38 -11.09 11.82 -6.20
CA ASP A 38 -10.85 10.41 -6.64
C ASP A 38 -10.48 9.45 -5.48
N ILE A 39 -10.98 9.74 -4.28
CA ILE A 39 -10.72 8.98 -3.07
C ILE A 39 -11.46 7.65 -3.17
N VAL A 40 -10.70 6.57 -3.04
CA VAL A 40 -11.26 5.22 -2.95
C VAL A 40 -11.72 5.01 -1.51
N ALA A 41 -13.01 5.21 -1.28
CA ALA A 41 -13.70 4.96 0.00
C ALA A 41 -14.68 3.79 -0.14
N ASN A 42 -14.99 3.12 0.96
CA ASN A 42 -16.07 2.12 0.97
C ASN A 42 -17.44 2.80 0.79
N ARG A 43 -18.43 2.07 0.27
CA ARG A 43 -19.83 2.52 0.31
C ARG A 43 -20.24 2.72 1.79
N ASN A 44 -20.94 3.82 2.07
CA ASN A 44 -21.27 4.28 3.42
C ASN A 44 -20.04 4.55 4.31
N GLU A 45 -18.84 4.64 3.70
CA GLU A 45 -17.60 5.05 4.35
C GLU A 45 -17.31 4.26 5.63
N THR A 46 -17.61 2.97 5.59
CA THR A 46 -17.34 2.03 6.67
C THR A 46 -15.85 1.72 6.77
N LEU A 47 -15.37 1.35 7.97
CA LEU A 47 -13.99 0.88 8.21
C LEU A 47 -13.62 -0.43 7.48
N SER A 48 -14.60 -1.11 6.89
CA SER A 48 -14.43 -2.39 6.20
C SER A 48 -15.44 -2.49 5.06
N GLY A 49 -14.95 -2.63 3.83
CA GLY A 49 -15.78 -2.73 2.63
C GLY A 49 -14.99 -3.16 1.39
N PRO A 50 -15.61 -3.12 0.20
CA PRO A 50 -15.06 -3.72 -1.02
C PRO A 50 -13.80 -3.02 -1.54
N ASN A 51 -13.59 -1.76 -1.17
CA ASN A 51 -12.49 -0.93 -1.66
C ASN A 51 -11.29 -0.95 -0.69
N VAL A 52 -11.55 -0.87 0.62
CA VAL A 52 -10.53 -0.83 1.68
C VAL A 52 -11.04 -1.62 2.89
N THR A 53 -10.23 -2.51 3.46
CA THR A 53 -10.60 -3.16 4.73
C THR A 53 -9.45 -3.10 5.72
N ILE A 54 -9.73 -2.52 6.90
CA ILE A 54 -8.79 -2.50 8.02
C ILE A 54 -9.15 -3.54 9.06
N PHE A 55 -8.11 -4.24 9.50
CA PHE A 55 -8.17 -5.17 10.60
C PHE A 55 -7.43 -4.58 11.81
N TYR A 56 -8.20 -3.99 12.73
CA TYR A 56 -7.66 -3.43 13.98
C TYR A 56 -7.28 -4.52 14.98
N HIS A 57 -6.38 -4.15 15.91
CA HIS A 57 -6.03 -5.03 17.01
C HIS A 57 -7.25 -5.30 17.96
N SER A 58 -8.25 -4.41 17.98
CA SER A 58 -9.47 -4.56 18.80
C SER A 58 -10.48 -5.53 18.18
N HIS A 59 -10.41 -5.75 16.86
CA HIS A 59 -11.24 -6.68 16.09
C HIS A 59 -10.36 -7.71 15.38
N LEU A 60 -9.47 -8.34 16.17
CA LEU A 60 -8.37 -9.17 15.72
C LEU A 60 -8.74 -10.12 14.60
N LEU A 61 -8.03 -10.02 13.48
CA LEU A 61 -7.99 -11.10 12.51
C LEU A 61 -7.37 -12.32 13.22
N GLY A 62 -8.17 -13.37 13.44
CA GLY A 62 -7.71 -14.57 14.13
C GLY A 62 -7.58 -14.38 15.65
N TYR A 63 -6.60 -15.08 16.22
CA TYR A 63 -6.20 -14.94 17.62
C TYR A 63 -4.83 -14.26 17.69
N TYR A 64 -4.79 -12.94 17.53
CA TYR A 64 -3.52 -12.22 17.62
C TYR A 64 -3.08 -12.12 19.10
N PRO A 65 -1.85 -12.54 19.43
CA PRO A 65 -1.31 -12.46 20.79
C PRO A 65 -0.83 -11.05 21.11
N TYR A 66 -1.21 -10.51 22.27
CA TYR A 66 -0.72 -9.23 22.80
C TYR A 66 -0.92 -9.15 24.33
N TYR A 67 -0.27 -8.17 24.97
CA TYR A 67 -0.49 -7.84 26.38
C TYR A 67 -1.36 -6.59 26.53
N THR A 68 -2.27 -6.60 27.49
CA THR A 68 -2.99 -5.38 27.89
C THR A 68 -2.06 -4.39 28.60
N SER A 69 -2.51 -3.15 28.78
CA SER A 69 -1.80 -2.16 29.61
C SER A 69 -1.60 -2.61 31.06
N SER A 70 -2.46 -3.50 31.56
CA SER A 70 -2.34 -4.14 32.87
C SER A 70 -1.46 -5.40 32.88
N GLY A 71 -0.79 -5.73 31.77
CA GLY A 71 0.11 -6.89 31.66
C GLY A 71 -0.61 -8.23 31.52
N ILE A 72 -1.92 -8.25 31.23
CA ILE A 72 -2.68 -9.49 31.07
C ILE A 72 -2.44 -10.06 29.66
N PRO A 73 -2.04 -11.33 29.52
CA PRO A 73 -1.81 -11.94 28.21
C PRO A 73 -3.14 -12.26 27.50
N ILE A 74 -3.39 -11.62 26.37
CA ILE A 74 -4.49 -11.97 25.47
C ILE A 74 -3.98 -12.89 24.37
N SER A 75 -4.71 -13.97 24.11
CA SER A 75 -4.32 -15.02 23.15
C SER A 75 -2.90 -15.57 23.40
N GLY A 76 -2.47 -15.68 24.66
CA GLY A 76 -1.14 -16.20 25.02
C GLY A 76 -0.04 -15.13 25.12
N GLY A 77 -0.35 -13.86 24.85
CA GLY A 77 0.56 -12.72 25.01
C GLY A 77 1.60 -12.61 23.90
N LEU A 78 2.32 -13.69 23.62
CA LEU A 78 3.40 -13.76 22.64
C LEU A 78 3.09 -14.74 21.49
N PRO A 79 3.61 -14.51 20.27
CA PRO A 79 3.39 -15.39 19.11
C PRO A 79 3.70 -16.87 19.35
N GLN A 80 4.81 -17.17 20.04
CA GLN A 80 5.23 -18.53 20.36
C GLN A 80 4.26 -19.28 21.30
N ASN A 81 3.43 -18.54 22.03
CA ASN A 81 2.48 -19.10 23.00
C ASN A 81 1.08 -19.34 22.39
N LYS A 82 0.91 -19.14 21.08
CA LYS A 82 -0.39 -19.36 20.42
C LYS A 82 -0.27 -20.30 19.23
N SER A 83 -1.19 -21.26 19.16
CA SER A 83 -1.31 -22.16 18.00
C SER A 83 -1.61 -21.37 16.72
N LEU A 84 -0.69 -21.48 15.76
CA LEU A 84 -0.82 -20.88 14.43
C LEU A 84 -2.05 -21.43 13.67
N SER A 85 -2.29 -22.74 13.73
CA SER A 85 -3.45 -23.35 13.08
C SER A 85 -4.77 -22.74 13.58
N LYS A 86 -4.95 -22.63 14.91
CA LYS A 86 -6.14 -21.98 15.50
C LYS A 86 -6.26 -20.51 15.11
N HIS A 87 -5.13 -19.79 15.04
CA HIS A 87 -5.11 -18.40 14.56
C HIS A 87 -5.58 -18.31 13.11
N LEU A 88 -5.04 -19.14 12.22
CA LEU A 88 -5.34 -19.14 10.78
C LEU A 88 -6.79 -19.52 10.51
N SER A 89 -7.35 -20.55 11.17
CA SER A 89 -8.77 -20.91 11.00
C SER A 89 -9.69 -19.76 11.38
N LYS A 90 -9.45 -19.11 12.53
CA LYS A 90 -10.26 -17.95 12.94
C LYS A 90 -10.03 -16.73 12.04
N ALA A 91 -8.79 -16.50 11.57
CA ALA A 91 -8.48 -15.43 10.64
C ALA A 91 -9.17 -15.64 9.29
N TRP A 92 -9.26 -16.88 8.82
CA TRP A 92 -9.99 -17.27 7.63
C TRP A 92 -11.49 -17.02 7.80
N CYS A 93 -12.08 -17.42 8.92
CA CYS A 93 -13.49 -17.12 9.22
C CYS A 93 -13.76 -15.61 9.34
N HIS A 94 -12.90 -14.83 10.00
CA HIS A 94 -13.05 -13.37 10.07
C HIS A 94 -12.93 -12.71 8.69
N ARG A 95 -12.00 -13.21 7.86
CA ARG A 95 -11.85 -12.79 6.48
C ARG A 95 -13.14 -13.10 5.70
N LEU A 96 -13.63 -14.34 5.73
CA LEU A 96 -14.85 -14.74 5.06
C LEU A 96 -16.07 -13.98 5.56
N GLY A 97 -16.24 -13.81 6.88
CA GLY A 97 -17.38 -13.08 7.46
C GLY A 97 -17.40 -11.59 7.09
N LYS A 98 -16.24 -10.97 6.86
CA LYS A 98 -16.13 -9.59 6.35
C LYS A 98 -16.15 -9.48 4.82
N LEU A 99 -15.85 -10.57 4.10
CA LEU A 99 -15.79 -10.63 2.63
C LEU A 99 -17.06 -11.17 1.98
N ALA A 100 -17.85 -11.99 2.68
CA ALA A 100 -19.01 -12.70 2.15
C ALA A 100 -20.20 -11.78 1.81
N THR A 101 -20.09 -10.48 2.06
CA THR A 101 -21.12 -9.49 1.71
C THR A 101 -20.92 -8.85 0.34
N THR A 102 -19.81 -9.06 -0.38
CA THR A 102 -19.61 -8.45 -1.71
C THR A 102 -18.60 -9.19 -2.57
N GLU A 103 -18.96 -9.49 -3.83
CA GLU A 103 -18.02 -9.77 -4.92
C GLU A 103 -17.12 -8.55 -5.17
N GLY A 104 -15.91 -8.54 -4.60
CA GLY A 104 -15.00 -7.40 -4.72
C GLY A 104 -13.57 -7.69 -4.26
N SER A 105 -12.60 -7.39 -5.13
CA SER A 105 -11.16 -7.57 -4.93
C SER A 105 -10.59 -6.53 -3.94
N GLN A 106 -9.82 -6.94 -2.91
CA GLN A 106 -9.46 -6.07 -1.77
C GLN A 106 -7.98 -5.69 -1.58
N LEU A 107 -7.76 -4.51 -0.97
CA LEU A 107 -6.54 -4.06 -0.27
C LEU A 107 -6.64 -4.40 1.23
N GLY A 108 -5.72 -5.24 1.73
CA GLY A 108 -5.61 -5.60 3.14
C GLY A 108 -4.55 -4.79 3.87
N LEU A 109 -4.90 -4.22 5.02
CA LEU A 109 -4.06 -3.32 5.81
C LEU A 109 -3.60 -3.96 7.11
N LYS A 110 -2.27 -4.11 7.28
CA LYS A 110 -1.60 -4.32 8.57
C LYS A 110 -0.31 -3.47 8.57
N GLY A 111 -0.14 -2.63 9.57
CA GLY A 111 1.05 -1.79 9.73
C GLY A 111 1.85 -2.17 10.96
N TYR A 112 3.17 -2.01 10.89
CA TYR A 112 4.13 -1.59 11.94
C TYR A 112 5.53 -1.48 11.30
N LEU A 113 6.34 -0.47 11.66
CA LEU A 113 7.66 -0.73 12.26
C LEU A 113 8.32 0.51 12.93
N PRO A 114 9.05 0.33 14.06
CA PRO A 114 10.04 1.26 14.62
C PRO A 114 11.52 0.92 14.25
N GLU A 115 12.42 1.85 14.57
CA GLU A 115 13.77 2.15 14.04
C GLU A 115 14.93 1.12 14.13
N GLN A 116 14.74 -0.19 14.34
CA GLN A 116 15.89 -1.11 14.55
C GLN A 116 16.18 -2.15 13.47
N ILE A 117 15.56 -2.06 12.30
CA ILE A 117 15.71 -3.09 11.27
C ILE A 117 16.26 -2.48 9.98
N GLN A 118 17.57 -2.54 9.78
CA GLN A 118 18.16 -2.54 8.42
C GLN A 118 18.75 -3.91 8.07
N ARG A 119 19.00 -4.77 9.09
CA ARG A 119 19.68 -6.05 8.92
C ARG A 119 18.74 -7.27 8.83
N ALA A 120 17.56 -7.25 9.46
CA ALA A 120 16.63 -8.39 9.42
C ALA A 120 15.72 -8.42 8.16
N TYR A 121 15.72 -7.36 7.34
CA TYR A 121 14.81 -7.22 6.19
C TYR A 121 15.22 -8.02 4.95
N LYS A 122 16.47 -8.46 4.87
CA LYS A 122 17.00 -9.19 3.71
C LYS A 122 16.75 -10.70 3.77
N GLU A 123 16.44 -11.25 4.95
CA GLU A 123 16.46 -12.70 5.20
C GLU A 123 15.09 -13.38 5.37
N THR A 124 13.98 -12.64 5.26
CA THR A 124 12.64 -13.23 5.46
C THR A 124 11.76 -13.18 4.20
N ALA A 125 11.20 -14.34 3.83
CA ALA A 125 10.21 -14.56 2.78
C ALA A 125 8.85 -13.83 2.99
N PHE A 126 8.80 -12.88 3.92
CA PHE A 126 7.61 -12.15 4.32
C PHE A 126 7.09 -11.26 3.18
N TRP A 127 7.96 -10.58 2.43
CA TRP A 127 7.61 -9.64 1.36
C TRP A 127 6.96 -10.28 0.12
N LEU A 128 7.18 -11.57 -0.10
CA LEU A 128 6.62 -12.32 -1.23
C LEU A 128 5.08 -12.45 -1.15
N ILE A 129 4.47 -12.10 -0.02
CA ILE A 129 3.03 -12.27 0.23
C ILE A 129 2.29 -10.91 0.18
N TRP A 130 2.98 -9.78 0.33
CA TRP A 130 2.32 -8.48 0.51
C TRP A 130 1.98 -7.80 -0.82
N PRO A 131 0.71 -7.40 -1.04
CA PRO A 131 0.31 -6.71 -2.26
C PRO A 131 0.70 -5.22 -2.29
N ALA A 132 1.07 -4.63 -1.15
CA ALA A 132 1.38 -3.20 -0.98
C ALA A 132 2.12 -2.94 0.34
N LEU A 133 2.79 -1.78 0.47
CA LEU A 133 3.42 -1.31 1.71
C LEU A 133 2.69 -0.09 2.28
N TYR A 134 2.69 0.05 3.61
CA TYR A 134 1.93 1.08 4.32
C TYR A 134 2.74 1.79 5.41
N PRO A 135 3.77 2.58 5.05
CA PRO A 135 4.54 3.34 6.03
C PRO A 135 3.66 4.43 6.66
N SER A 136 3.73 4.60 7.97
CA SER A 136 3.17 5.78 8.65
C SER A 136 4.16 6.93 8.57
N ILE A 137 3.66 8.16 8.36
CA ILE A 137 4.46 9.40 8.38
C ILE A 137 3.82 10.44 9.30
N TYR A 138 3.20 9.98 10.39
CA TYR A 138 2.56 10.87 11.34
C TYR A 138 3.57 11.88 11.87
N LEU A 139 3.19 13.15 11.83
CA LEU A 139 4.07 14.24 12.18
C LEU A 139 3.78 14.71 13.60
N ASP A 140 4.75 14.61 14.48
CA ASP A 140 4.65 15.14 15.84
C ASP A 140 4.60 16.68 15.82
N TYR A 141 3.96 17.28 16.82
CA TYR A 141 3.73 18.72 16.85
C TYR A 141 5.03 19.51 16.95
N GLU A 142 6.05 18.94 17.61
CA GLU A 142 7.39 19.48 17.79
C GLU A 142 8.13 19.68 16.46
N LEU A 143 7.72 18.95 15.42
CA LEU A 143 8.28 19.08 14.08
C LEU A 143 7.57 20.13 13.23
N LYS A 144 6.50 20.76 13.73
CA LYS A 144 5.72 21.78 12.99
C LYS A 144 6.64 22.80 12.32
N SER A 145 6.54 22.87 11.00
CA SER A 145 7.25 23.83 10.15
C SER A 145 8.77 23.82 10.32
N SER A 146 9.32 22.66 10.72
CA SER A 146 10.76 22.44 10.87
C SER A 146 11.38 21.89 9.60
N ALA A 147 12.65 22.21 9.36
CA ALA A 147 13.46 21.57 8.33
C ALA A 147 13.62 20.05 8.57
N ASN A 148 13.35 19.56 9.79
CA ASN A 148 13.38 18.13 10.10
C ASN A 148 12.11 17.39 9.66
N THR A 149 10.99 18.09 9.40
CA THR A 149 9.76 17.48 8.87
C THR A 149 10.03 16.74 7.58
N VAL A 150 10.61 17.43 6.60
CA VAL A 150 10.89 16.84 5.29
C VAL A 150 11.86 15.68 5.41
N LYS A 151 12.88 15.78 6.26
CA LYS A 151 13.85 14.68 6.47
C LYS A 151 13.15 13.43 7.02
N CYS A 152 12.32 13.60 8.06
CA CYS A 152 11.59 12.50 8.69
C CYS A 152 10.69 11.78 7.68
N VAL A 153 9.88 12.53 6.92
CA VAL A 153 9.00 11.95 5.91
C VAL A 153 9.81 11.34 4.76
N HIS A 154 10.80 12.08 4.25
CA HIS A 154 11.64 11.69 3.12
C HIS A 154 12.27 10.32 3.34
N TYR A 155 12.95 10.11 4.46
CA TYR A 155 13.64 8.84 4.71
C TYR A 155 12.67 7.68 4.96
N ARG A 156 11.52 7.93 5.61
CA ARG A 156 10.49 6.89 5.82
C ARG A 156 9.87 6.43 4.51
N VAL A 157 9.59 7.35 3.60
CA VAL A 157 9.03 7.02 2.28
C VAL A 157 10.11 6.43 1.37
N LYS A 158 11.33 6.98 1.37
CA LYS A 158 12.48 6.47 0.61
C LYS A 158 12.77 5.01 0.96
N GLU A 159 12.74 4.66 2.24
CA GLU A 159 12.92 3.27 2.68
C GLU A 159 11.80 2.35 2.20
N ALA A 160 10.54 2.79 2.34
CA ALA A 160 9.40 2.01 1.84
C ALA A 160 9.47 1.80 0.32
N MET A 161 9.87 2.83 -0.44
CA MET A 161 10.06 2.73 -1.89
C MET A 161 11.24 1.83 -2.25
N GLN A 162 12.33 1.86 -1.47
CA GLN A 162 13.44 0.94 -1.62
C GLN A 162 12.94 -0.51 -1.47
N ILE A 163 12.26 -0.83 -0.35
CA ILE A 163 11.67 -2.16 -0.10
C ILE A 163 10.72 -2.59 -1.21
N ALA A 164 9.85 -1.69 -1.67
CA ALA A 164 8.91 -1.97 -2.74
C ALA A 164 9.59 -2.38 -4.05
N SER A 165 10.77 -1.83 -4.33
CA SER A 165 11.49 -2.02 -5.60
C SER A 165 12.18 -3.38 -5.69
N PHE A 166 12.61 -3.96 -4.56
CA PHE A 166 13.28 -5.27 -4.53
C PHE A 166 12.40 -6.40 -4.00
N ALA A 167 11.19 -6.10 -3.50
CA ALA A 167 10.26 -7.13 -3.00
C ALA A 167 9.78 -8.10 -4.09
N ARG A 168 9.76 -7.67 -5.36
CA ARG A 168 9.33 -8.45 -6.51
C ARG A 168 10.16 -8.11 -7.75
N ASN A 169 10.34 -9.10 -8.63
CA ASN A 169 11.11 -8.95 -9.86
C ASN A 169 10.28 -8.46 -11.05
N ASP A 170 8.96 -8.64 -11.01
CA ASP A 170 8.04 -8.34 -12.11
C ASP A 170 7.45 -6.93 -12.05
N TYR A 171 7.28 -6.35 -10.86
CA TYR A 171 6.85 -4.96 -10.69
C TYR A 171 7.18 -4.41 -9.29
N THR A 172 7.28 -3.10 -9.16
CA THR A 172 7.45 -2.43 -7.85
C THR A 172 6.14 -2.41 -7.07
N LEU A 173 6.15 -2.85 -5.81
CA LEU A 173 4.96 -2.82 -4.96
C LEU A 173 4.40 -1.38 -4.80
N PRO A 174 3.08 -1.20 -4.79
CA PRO A 174 2.49 0.10 -4.46
C PRO A 174 2.74 0.46 -2.99
N VAL A 175 3.14 1.70 -2.73
CA VAL A 175 3.36 2.26 -1.39
C VAL A 175 2.26 3.26 -1.07
N PHE A 176 1.47 3.00 -0.03
CA PHE A 176 0.38 3.86 0.43
C PHE A 176 0.73 4.46 1.79
N VAL A 177 1.02 5.75 1.80
CA VAL A 177 1.61 6.43 2.94
C VAL A 177 0.52 6.88 3.92
N TYR A 178 0.56 6.41 5.17
CA TYR A 178 -0.39 6.79 6.21
C TYR A 178 -0.06 8.17 6.80
N SER A 179 -0.97 9.12 6.63
CA SER A 179 -0.86 10.47 7.18
C SER A 179 -2.07 10.81 8.06
N ARG A 180 -1.86 11.70 9.04
CA ARG A 180 -2.93 12.26 9.88
C ARG A 180 -3.27 13.65 9.38
N PRO A 181 -4.54 14.07 9.50
CA PRO A 181 -4.92 15.43 9.19
C PRO A 181 -4.55 16.46 10.26
N PHE A 182 -4.04 15.98 11.40
CA PHE A 182 -3.55 16.79 12.51
C PHE A 182 -2.16 16.31 12.91
N TYR A 183 -1.36 17.18 13.53
CA TYR A 183 -0.15 16.74 14.22
C TYR A 183 -0.49 15.66 15.25
N ALA A 184 0.41 14.70 15.42
CA ALA A 184 0.20 13.55 16.28
C ALA A 184 -0.22 13.97 17.69
N TYR A 185 -1.24 13.31 18.22
CA TYR A 185 -1.80 13.57 19.55
C TYR A 185 -2.40 14.99 19.75
N THR A 186 -2.64 15.73 18.67
CA THR A 186 -3.27 17.06 18.71
C THR A 186 -4.44 17.16 17.72
N PHE A 187 -5.15 18.30 17.77
CA PHE A 187 -6.13 18.73 16.76
C PHE A 187 -5.62 19.91 15.91
N VAL A 188 -4.30 20.19 15.96
CA VAL A 188 -3.73 21.29 15.18
C VAL A 188 -3.48 20.80 13.76
N VAL A 189 -3.97 21.55 12.78
CA VAL A 189 -3.82 21.25 11.36
C VAL A 189 -2.39 21.55 10.88
N PRO A 190 -1.79 20.68 10.03
CA PRO A 190 -0.56 20.96 9.31
C PRO A 190 -0.59 22.29 8.56
N SER A 191 0.57 22.97 8.53
CA SER A 191 0.76 24.15 7.69
C SER A 191 0.83 23.74 6.21
N GLU A 192 0.72 24.70 5.28
CA GLU A 192 0.97 24.41 3.86
C GLU A 192 2.38 23.87 3.61
N SER A 193 3.39 24.39 4.32
CA SER A 193 4.77 23.87 4.24
C SER A 193 4.84 22.42 4.70
N ASP A 194 4.15 22.07 5.78
CA ASP A 194 4.12 20.69 6.28
C ASP A 194 3.29 19.76 5.38
N LEU A 195 2.27 20.27 4.67
CA LEU A 195 1.58 19.52 3.61
C LEU A 195 2.51 19.23 2.42
N VAL A 196 3.35 20.19 2.05
CA VAL A 196 4.42 20.00 1.05
C VAL A 196 5.41 18.93 1.51
N HIS A 197 5.91 19.04 2.73
CA HIS A 197 6.87 18.10 3.29
C HIS A 197 6.30 16.73 3.65
N THR A 198 4.97 16.55 3.63
CA THR A 198 4.30 15.25 3.89
C THR A 198 3.74 14.64 2.60
N ILE A 199 2.60 15.14 2.14
CA ILE A 199 1.88 14.64 0.96
C ILE A 199 2.67 14.94 -0.32
N GLY A 200 3.26 16.14 -0.43
CA GLY A 200 4.09 16.51 -1.59
C GLY A 200 5.32 15.63 -1.73
N GLU A 201 6.05 15.43 -0.63
CA GLU A 201 7.24 14.57 -0.58
C GLU A 201 6.90 13.12 -0.94
N SER A 202 5.79 12.60 -0.40
CA SER A 202 5.31 11.26 -0.72
C SER A 202 5.00 11.10 -2.21
N ALA A 203 4.31 12.06 -2.82
CA ALA A 203 3.99 12.04 -4.24
C ALA A 203 5.24 12.14 -5.13
N ALA A 204 6.18 13.02 -4.79
CA ALA A 204 7.41 13.20 -5.55
C ALA A 204 8.30 11.96 -5.54
N LEU A 205 8.33 11.21 -4.43
CA LEU A 205 9.06 9.96 -4.30
C LEU A 205 8.36 8.77 -5.00
N GLY A 206 7.16 8.96 -5.56
CA GLY A 206 6.44 7.92 -6.28
C GLY A 206 5.57 7.03 -5.39
N ALA A 207 5.14 7.51 -4.22
CA ALA A 207 4.10 6.82 -3.48
C ALA A 207 2.87 6.58 -4.38
N ALA A 208 2.26 5.40 -4.26
CA ALA A 208 1.06 5.06 -4.99
C ALA A 208 -0.17 5.80 -4.44
N GLY A 209 -0.12 6.29 -3.20
CA GLY A 209 -1.16 7.14 -2.63
C GLY A 209 -0.87 7.52 -1.19
N VAL A 210 -1.73 8.36 -0.62
CA VAL A 210 -1.74 8.68 0.82
C VAL A 210 -2.94 7.97 1.44
N VAL A 211 -2.93 7.67 2.73
CA VAL A 211 -4.10 7.18 3.48
C VAL A 211 -4.38 8.17 4.59
N LEU A 212 -5.58 8.73 4.62
CA LEU A 212 -6.01 9.68 5.66
C LEU A 212 -7.05 9.01 6.57
N ASN A 213 -6.92 9.21 7.88
CA ASN A 213 -7.93 8.81 8.87
C ASN A 213 -8.92 9.96 9.16
N CYS A 214 -9.95 9.72 10.02
CA CYS A 214 -11.15 10.58 10.04
C CYS A 214 -10.79 12.06 10.14
N LEU A 215 -11.12 12.81 9.09
CA LEU A 215 -11.01 14.26 9.10
C LEU A 215 -12.08 14.80 10.03
N THR A 216 -11.64 15.46 11.09
CA THR A 216 -12.51 16.41 11.78
C THR A 216 -12.69 17.61 10.85
N VAL A 217 -13.92 17.70 10.33
CA VAL A 217 -14.62 18.84 9.72
C VAL A 217 -14.17 19.21 8.31
N LYS A 218 -15.15 19.20 7.40
CA LYS A 218 -15.29 19.97 6.15
C LYS A 218 -14.51 21.30 6.09
N LYS A 219 -14.32 21.97 7.24
CA LYS A 219 -13.49 23.18 7.39
C LYS A 219 -12.01 22.98 7.04
N TYR A 220 -11.45 21.79 7.28
CA TYR A 220 -10.05 21.50 6.93
C TYR A 220 -9.90 21.09 5.45
N THR A 221 -10.87 20.36 4.89
CA THR A 221 -10.93 20.11 3.43
C THR A 221 -11.18 21.39 2.64
N ASP A 222 -11.99 22.31 3.18
CA ASP A 222 -12.18 23.66 2.62
C ASP A 222 -11.00 24.59 2.93
N GLY A 223 -10.15 24.20 3.89
CA GLY A 223 -8.91 24.86 4.27
C GLY A 223 -7.74 24.47 3.37
N PRO A 224 -6.49 24.51 3.85
CA PRO A 224 -5.31 24.31 3.00
C PRO A 224 -5.17 22.89 2.45
N LEU A 225 -5.79 21.88 3.08
CA LEU A 225 -5.65 20.48 2.65
C LEU A 225 -6.28 20.22 1.28
N GLY A 226 -7.54 20.61 1.07
CA GLY A 226 -8.27 20.27 -0.16
C GLY A 226 -7.61 20.81 -1.42
N PRO A 227 -7.37 22.13 -1.53
CA PRO A 227 -6.65 22.73 -2.65
C PRO A 227 -5.28 22.09 -2.87
N TYR A 228 -4.55 21.79 -1.80
CA TYR A 228 -3.23 21.16 -1.90
C TYR A 228 -3.28 19.73 -2.43
N VAL A 229 -4.23 18.91 -1.95
CA VAL A 229 -4.45 17.55 -2.47
C VAL A 229 -4.81 17.60 -3.94
N ILE A 230 -5.73 18.49 -4.34
CA ILE A 230 -6.12 18.68 -5.75
C ILE A 230 -4.94 19.12 -6.60
N ASN A 231 -4.10 20.03 -6.09
CA ASN A 231 -2.89 20.49 -6.77
C ASN A 231 -1.93 19.32 -7.07
N VAL A 232 -1.50 18.59 -6.04
CA VAL A 232 -0.52 17.50 -6.18
C VAL A 232 -1.06 16.37 -7.06
N THR A 233 -2.33 16.00 -6.87
CA THR A 233 -2.93 14.86 -7.58
C THR A 233 -3.20 15.18 -9.04
N SER A 234 -3.66 16.40 -9.34
CA SER A 234 -3.81 16.88 -10.72
C SER A 234 -2.45 16.97 -11.42
N ALA A 235 -1.41 17.48 -10.74
CA ALA A 235 -0.06 17.53 -11.27
C ALA A 235 0.50 16.14 -11.58
N ALA A 236 0.32 15.17 -10.66
CA ALA A 236 0.74 13.79 -10.87
C ALA A 236 0.01 13.13 -12.06
N LYS A 237 -1.30 13.34 -12.21
CA LYS A 237 -2.09 12.87 -13.35
C LYS A 237 -1.61 13.48 -14.67
N LEU A 238 -1.37 14.79 -14.70
CA LEU A 238 -0.86 15.49 -15.88
C LEU A 238 0.54 15.00 -16.26
N CYS A 239 1.43 14.83 -15.28
CA CYS A 239 2.78 14.33 -15.51
C CYS A 239 2.76 12.90 -16.08
N SER A 240 1.94 12.02 -15.48
CA SER A 240 1.75 10.65 -15.99
C SER A 240 1.24 10.62 -17.43
N LYS A 241 0.28 11.50 -17.76
CA LYS A 241 -0.24 11.62 -19.12
C LYS A 241 0.82 12.16 -20.10
N ALA A 242 1.55 13.20 -19.70
CA ALA A 242 2.49 13.92 -20.56
C ALA A 242 3.81 13.16 -20.78
N LEU A 243 4.38 12.60 -19.70
CA LEU A 243 5.68 11.93 -19.75
C LEU A 243 5.55 10.41 -19.86
N CYS A 244 4.62 9.79 -19.13
CA CYS A 244 4.59 8.34 -18.93
C CYS A 244 3.46 7.63 -19.70
N LYS A 245 2.90 8.27 -20.73
CA LYS A 245 1.81 7.75 -21.59
C LYS A 245 0.57 7.25 -20.83
N LYS A 246 0.35 7.72 -19.59
CA LYS A 246 -0.64 7.20 -18.63
C LYS A 246 -0.40 5.76 -18.14
N ASN A 247 0.75 5.20 -18.46
CA ASN A 247 1.16 3.83 -18.18
C ASN A 247 2.23 3.75 -17.07
N GLY A 248 2.53 4.88 -16.44
CA GLY A 248 3.41 4.96 -15.30
C GLY A 248 3.16 6.24 -14.49
N LYS A 249 3.78 6.29 -13.32
CA LYS A 249 3.80 7.46 -12.45
C LYS A 249 5.10 8.21 -12.58
N CYS A 250 5.05 9.52 -12.37
CA CYS A 250 6.25 10.34 -12.31
C CYS A 250 6.91 10.21 -10.95
N VAL A 251 8.23 9.98 -10.95
CA VAL A 251 9.07 9.90 -9.75
C VAL A 251 10.24 10.86 -9.90
N ARG A 252 10.63 11.51 -8.80
CA ARG A 252 11.73 12.47 -8.76
C ARG A 252 13.02 11.79 -9.23
N LYS A 253 13.75 12.41 -10.18
CA LYS A 253 15.00 11.84 -10.70
C LYS A 253 16.11 11.78 -9.67
N SER A 254 16.30 12.88 -8.93
CA SER A 254 17.27 12.96 -7.86
C SER A 254 16.53 12.92 -6.53
N LEU A 255 16.65 11.81 -5.80
CA LEU A 255 15.93 11.61 -4.54
C LEU A 255 16.21 12.74 -3.55
N ASP A 256 17.44 13.24 -3.50
CA ASP A 256 17.86 14.27 -2.55
C ASP A 256 17.52 15.71 -3.00
N SER A 257 16.91 15.89 -4.17
CA SER A 257 16.45 17.21 -4.64
C SER A 257 15.12 17.61 -4.00
N GLY A 258 14.88 18.91 -3.78
CA GLY A 258 13.65 19.45 -3.19
C GLY A 258 12.50 19.68 -4.18
N THR A 259 12.39 18.89 -5.25
CA THR A 259 11.40 19.13 -6.32
C THR A 259 10.08 18.41 -6.09
N TYR A 260 8.95 19.10 -6.25
CA TYR A 260 7.61 18.57 -6.00
C TYR A 260 6.75 18.56 -7.26
N LEU A 261 5.74 17.67 -7.28
CA LEU A 261 4.71 17.64 -8.33
C LEU A 261 3.58 18.61 -7.96
N HIS A 262 3.66 19.84 -8.46
CA HIS A 262 2.63 20.86 -8.31
C HIS A 262 2.19 21.42 -9.67
N LEU A 263 0.94 21.87 -9.75
CA LEU A 263 0.41 22.64 -10.87
C LEU A 263 1.10 24.00 -10.90
N ASN A 264 1.43 24.46 -12.11
CA ASN A 264 1.97 25.80 -12.30
C ASN A 264 0.87 26.85 -12.05
N PRO A 265 0.99 27.71 -11.01
CA PRO A 265 -0.05 28.68 -10.68
C PRO A 265 -0.28 29.74 -11.75
N CYS A 266 0.65 29.92 -12.69
CA CYS A 266 0.48 30.87 -13.81
C CYS A 266 -0.51 30.35 -14.87
N PHE A 267 -0.65 29.03 -15.02
CA PHE A 267 -1.48 28.41 -16.08
C PHE A 267 -2.64 27.58 -15.54
N PHE A 268 -2.62 27.26 -14.24
CA PHE A 268 -3.67 26.51 -13.58
C PHE A 268 -4.30 27.32 -12.45
N ASN A 269 -5.62 27.24 -12.35
CA ASN A 269 -6.39 27.85 -11.30
C ASN A 269 -7.34 26.82 -10.69
N ILE A 270 -7.23 26.64 -9.37
CA ILE A 270 -8.07 25.76 -8.57
C ILE A 270 -9.12 26.63 -7.88
N ARG A 271 -10.40 26.39 -8.19
CA ARG A 271 -11.53 27.13 -7.61
C ARG A 271 -12.43 26.20 -6.82
N LEU A 272 -13.00 26.71 -5.73
CA LEU A 272 -14.09 26.02 -5.04
C LEU A 272 -15.35 26.08 -5.91
N ASN A 273 -16.00 24.95 -6.12
CA ASN A 273 -17.30 24.88 -6.74
C ASN A 273 -18.38 25.03 -5.65
N PRO A 274 -19.22 26.08 -5.70
CA PRO A 274 -20.28 26.29 -4.70
C PRO A 274 -21.48 25.35 -4.88
N SER A 275 -21.54 24.57 -5.96
CA SER A 275 -22.67 23.67 -6.24
C SER A 275 -22.74 22.51 -5.24
N ILE A 276 -23.97 22.14 -4.86
CA ILE A 276 -24.27 20.99 -3.97
C ILE A 276 -24.10 19.65 -4.70
N ARG A 277 -24.04 19.66 -6.04
CA ARG A 277 -23.84 18.47 -6.88
C ARG A 277 -22.61 18.66 -7.74
N GLY A 278 -21.68 17.71 -7.69
CA GLY A 278 -20.48 17.66 -8.52
C GLY A 278 -19.19 17.96 -7.74
N PRO A 279 -18.02 17.93 -8.41
CA PRO A 279 -16.74 18.08 -7.75
C PRO A 279 -16.62 19.43 -7.03
N ARG A 280 -16.33 19.41 -5.72
CA ARG A 280 -16.16 20.57 -4.83
C ARG A 280 -14.99 21.48 -5.21
N PHE A 281 -14.01 20.98 -5.96
CA PHE A 281 -12.95 21.79 -6.55
C PHE A 281 -12.94 21.62 -8.07
N HIS A 282 -12.84 22.74 -8.78
CA HIS A 282 -12.70 22.80 -10.22
C HIS A 282 -11.30 23.29 -10.58
N VAL A 283 -10.56 22.47 -11.35
CA VAL A 283 -9.25 22.82 -11.88
C VAL A 283 -9.43 23.29 -13.32
N SER A 284 -9.05 24.54 -13.58
CA SER A 284 -9.00 25.12 -14.91
C SER A 284 -7.55 25.37 -15.30
N GLY A 285 -7.21 25.20 -16.58
CA GLY A 285 -5.84 25.38 -17.08
C GLY A 285 -5.46 24.32 -18.09
N HIS A 286 -4.28 24.49 -18.69
CA HIS A 286 -3.71 23.51 -19.62
C HIS A 286 -2.19 23.45 -19.46
N LEU A 287 -1.64 22.27 -19.70
CA LEU A 287 -0.20 22.05 -19.65
C LEU A 287 0.44 22.60 -20.92
N ASN A 288 1.47 23.43 -20.78
CA ASN A 288 2.20 24.00 -21.92
C ASN A 288 3.55 23.30 -22.14
N ASN A 289 4.24 23.61 -23.25
CA ASN A 289 5.54 23.01 -23.57
C ASN A 289 6.62 23.30 -22.50
N PRO A 290 6.76 24.54 -21.96
CA PRO A 290 7.67 24.80 -20.85
C PRO A 290 7.42 23.91 -19.61
N ASP A 291 6.17 23.73 -19.20
CA ASP A 291 5.80 22.88 -18.07
C ASP A 291 6.21 21.42 -18.33
N ILE A 292 5.98 20.91 -19.54
CA ILE A 292 6.38 19.55 -19.94
C ILE A 292 7.90 19.40 -19.89
N LEU A 293 8.65 20.40 -20.37
CA LEU A 293 10.12 20.39 -20.34
C LEU A 293 10.64 20.43 -18.90
N ASP A 294 10.05 21.24 -18.03
CA ASP A 294 10.41 21.29 -16.61
C ASP A 294 10.12 19.95 -15.91
N MET A 295 8.94 19.38 -16.15
CA MET A 295 8.58 18.04 -15.67
C MET A 295 9.58 16.99 -16.17
N LYS A 296 9.94 17.01 -17.47
CA LYS A 296 10.91 16.10 -18.08
C LYS A 296 12.31 16.27 -17.49
N HIS A 297 12.69 17.48 -17.07
CA HIS A 297 13.98 17.71 -16.44
C HIS A 297 14.02 17.11 -15.02
N LYS A 298 12.98 17.32 -14.22
CA LYS A 298 12.93 16.97 -12.78
C LYS A 298 12.45 15.54 -12.48
N PHE A 299 11.64 14.95 -13.35
CA PHE A 299 10.97 13.66 -13.11
C PHE A 299 11.28 12.62 -14.19
N THR A 300 11.24 11.35 -13.79
CA THR A 300 11.29 10.18 -14.67
C THR A 300 10.05 9.31 -14.45
N CYS A 301 9.84 8.30 -15.29
CA CYS A 301 8.71 7.40 -15.16
C CYS A 301 9.07 6.14 -14.39
N GLN A 302 8.16 5.72 -13.50
CA GLN A 302 8.10 4.38 -12.96
C GLN A 302 6.84 3.72 -13.53
N CYS A 303 7.02 2.72 -14.39
CA CYS A 303 5.92 2.10 -15.12
C CYS A 303 5.06 1.21 -14.23
N TYR A 304 3.78 1.12 -14.59
CA TYR A 304 2.87 0.16 -13.98
C TYR A 304 3.15 -1.25 -14.48
N GLN A 305 2.61 -2.22 -13.76
CA GLN A 305 2.69 -3.63 -14.14
C GLN A 305 2.19 -3.82 -15.59
N GLY A 306 3.02 -4.46 -16.40
CA GLY A 306 2.75 -4.71 -17.82
C GLY A 306 3.27 -3.64 -18.77
N TRP A 307 4.03 -2.63 -18.30
CA TRP A 307 4.61 -1.57 -19.14
C TRP A 307 6.11 -1.39 -18.89
N MET A 308 6.84 -1.05 -19.94
CA MET A 308 8.29 -0.84 -19.97
C MET A 308 8.67 0.33 -20.88
N GLY A 309 9.95 0.70 -20.84
CA GLY A 309 10.50 1.85 -21.54
C GLY A 309 10.73 3.03 -20.60
N ILE A 310 11.48 4.01 -21.08
CA ILE A 310 11.84 5.21 -20.29
C ILE A 310 10.58 6.06 -20.02
N TYR A 311 9.58 5.95 -20.89
CA TYR A 311 8.32 6.71 -20.85
C TYR A 311 7.08 5.80 -20.75
N CYS A 312 7.26 4.52 -20.39
CA CYS A 312 6.18 3.52 -20.32
C CYS A 312 5.40 3.37 -21.62
N GLU A 313 6.12 3.47 -22.74
CA GLU A 313 5.59 3.47 -24.09
C GLU A 313 5.41 2.06 -24.67
N MET A 314 6.04 1.04 -24.09
CA MET A 314 5.99 -0.35 -24.57
C MET A 314 5.25 -1.25 -23.58
N PRO A 315 4.33 -2.12 -24.04
CA PRO A 315 3.81 -3.18 -23.19
C PRO A 315 4.91 -4.21 -22.90
N GLN A 316 4.92 -4.76 -21.69
CA GLN A 316 5.75 -5.92 -21.38
C GLN A 316 5.19 -7.13 -22.13
N ILE A 317 5.94 -7.63 -23.10
CA ILE A 317 5.71 -8.94 -23.66
C ILE A 317 6.11 -9.92 -22.56
N THR A 318 5.13 -10.47 -21.86
CA THR A 318 5.35 -11.71 -21.13
C THR A 318 5.54 -12.76 -22.20
N ASP A 319 6.79 -13.10 -22.53
CA ASP A 319 7.04 -14.44 -23.03
C ASP A 319 6.34 -15.37 -22.04
N PRO A 320 5.53 -16.35 -22.49
CA PRO A 320 5.04 -17.37 -21.59
C PRO A 320 6.29 -17.86 -20.88
N VAL A 321 6.36 -17.65 -19.55
CA VAL A 321 7.32 -18.35 -18.71
C VAL A 321 7.26 -19.77 -19.26
N PRO A 322 8.36 -20.34 -19.79
CA PRO A 322 8.31 -21.72 -20.23
C PRO A 322 7.76 -22.42 -19.01
N SER A 323 6.56 -22.98 -19.15
CA SER A 323 6.03 -23.83 -18.12
C SER A 323 7.18 -24.78 -17.86
N HIS A 324 7.78 -24.69 -16.67
CA HIS A 324 8.55 -25.81 -16.18
C HIS A 324 7.71 -27.03 -16.56
N PRO A 325 8.24 -28.01 -17.30
CA PRO A 325 7.44 -29.12 -17.81
C PRO A 325 6.98 -29.93 -16.60
N ARG A 326 5.91 -29.44 -15.99
CA ARG A 326 5.16 -30.00 -14.87
C ARG A 326 3.90 -30.67 -15.42
N ASP A 327 3.93 -31.00 -16.71
CA ASP A 327 3.05 -31.91 -17.43
C ASP A 327 3.89 -32.96 -18.21
N SER A 328 5.09 -33.27 -17.73
CA SER A 328 5.77 -34.48 -18.18
C SER A 328 5.41 -35.60 -17.22
N VAL A 329 4.68 -36.60 -17.70
CA VAL A 329 4.39 -37.87 -17.02
C VAL A 329 5.67 -38.46 -16.40
N LEU A 330 6.85 -38.15 -16.96
CA LEU A 330 8.15 -38.57 -16.45
C LEU A 330 8.51 -37.92 -15.09
N GLY A 331 8.09 -36.68 -14.85
CA GLY A 331 8.34 -35.94 -13.60
C GLY A 331 7.50 -36.45 -12.43
N GLU A 332 6.23 -36.80 -12.68
CA GLU A 332 5.39 -37.49 -11.69
C GLU A 332 5.90 -38.91 -11.43
N LEU A 333 6.35 -39.64 -12.47
CA LEU A 333 6.95 -40.96 -12.31
C LEU A 333 8.23 -40.90 -11.46
N LEU A 334 9.11 -39.92 -11.71
CA LEU A 334 10.35 -39.72 -10.96
C LEU A 334 10.08 -39.31 -9.50
N LEU A 335 9.06 -38.48 -9.24
CA LEU A 335 8.62 -38.13 -7.88
C LEU A 335 8.05 -39.35 -7.15
N LEU A 336 7.18 -40.13 -7.78
CA LEU A 336 6.64 -41.38 -7.23
C LEU A 336 7.75 -42.41 -6.96
N LEU A 337 8.69 -42.57 -7.89
CA LEU A 337 9.86 -43.43 -7.72
C LEU A 337 10.73 -42.95 -6.56
N SER A 338 10.96 -41.64 -6.41
CA SER A 338 11.77 -41.06 -5.32
C SER A 338 11.10 -41.17 -3.94
N LEU A 339 9.76 -41.14 -3.88
CA LEU A 339 8.98 -41.32 -2.65
C LEU A 339 8.85 -42.79 -2.23
N HIS A 340 8.88 -43.72 -3.19
CA HIS A 340 8.78 -45.15 -2.92
C HIS A 340 10.14 -45.85 -2.73
N PHE A 341 11.24 -45.32 -3.26
CA PHE A 341 12.58 -45.86 -3.07
C PHE A 341 13.01 -45.97 -1.58
N PRO A 342 12.84 -44.93 -0.72
CA PRO A 342 13.18 -45.04 0.70
C PRO A 342 12.24 -45.99 1.46
N CYS A 343 10.99 -46.13 1.02
CA CYS A 343 10.03 -47.04 1.67
C CYS A 343 10.32 -48.51 1.34
N LEU A 344 10.60 -48.82 0.06
CA LEU A 344 10.96 -50.17 -0.39
C LEU A 344 12.30 -50.63 0.20
N SER A 345 13.28 -49.74 0.32
CA SER A 345 14.57 -50.06 0.96
C SER A 345 14.43 -50.37 2.45
N VAL A 346 13.57 -49.64 3.18
CA VAL A 346 13.25 -49.96 4.60
C VAL A 346 12.51 -51.29 4.72
N ILE A 347 11.53 -51.58 3.86
CA ILE A 347 10.80 -52.85 3.88
C ILE A 347 11.73 -54.03 3.57
N MET A 348 12.60 -53.89 2.57
CA MET A 348 13.60 -54.92 2.24
C MET A 348 14.60 -55.12 3.38
N PHE A 349 15.05 -54.05 4.04
CA PHE A 349 15.95 -54.15 5.18
C PHE A 349 15.29 -54.84 6.38
N LEU A 350 14.05 -54.48 6.72
CA LEU A 350 13.28 -55.13 7.79
C LEU A 350 12.99 -56.60 7.45
N GLY A 351 12.68 -56.92 6.20
CA GLY A 351 12.52 -58.30 5.72
C GLY A 351 13.81 -59.11 5.85
N LEU A 352 14.95 -58.54 5.46
CA LEU A 352 16.27 -59.18 5.60
C LEU A 352 16.61 -59.40 7.08
N CYS A 353 16.35 -58.41 7.95
CA CYS A 353 16.54 -58.55 9.39
C CYS A 353 15.68 -59.66 9.99
N LEU A 354 14.42 -59.84 9.53
CA LEU A 354 13.55 -60.92 9.99
C LEU A 354 14.03 -62.30 9.50
N ILE A 355 14.55 -62.39 8.28
CA ILE A 355 15.14 -63.62 7.73
C ILE A 355 16.41 -63.99 8.49
N ILE A 356 17.31 -63.03 8.72
CA ILE A 356 18.53 -63.22 9.51
C ILE A 356 18.18 -63.64 10.95
N LYS A 357 17.16 -63.03 11.56
CA LYS A 357 16.68 -63.41 12.89
C LYS A 357 16.11 -64.83 12.93
N ARG A 358 15.52 -65.33 11.84
CA ARG A 358 15.04 -66.72 11.72
C ARG A 358 16.15 -67.73 11.42
N LEU A 359 17.28 -67.29 10.86
CA LEU A 359 18.44 -68.15 10.55
C LEU A 359 19.42 -68.28 11.73
N ILE A 360 19.38 -67.35 12.68
CA ILE A 360 20.26 -67.31 13.86
C ILE A 360 19.58 -67.94 15.11
N LEU A 361 18.29 -68.26 15.04
CA LEU A 361 17.52 -68.83 16.15
C LEU A 361 17.17 -70.31 15.95
#